data_AF-A0A1G1W7B4-F1
#
_entry.id   AF-A0A1G1W7B4-F1
#
_cell.length_a   1.000
_cell.length_b   1.000
_cell.length_c   1.000
_cell.angle_alpha   90.00
_cell.angle_beta   90.00
_cell.angle_gamma   90.00
#
_symmetry.space_group_name_H-M   'P 1'
#
loop_
_entity.id
_entity.type
_entity.pdbx_description
1 polymer ?
#
loop_
_entity_poly.entity_id
_entity_poly.type
_entity_poly.pdbx_seq_one_letter_code
_entity_poly.pdbx_strand_id
1 'polypeptide(L)'
;MRLLAKLFGQKKPAGKRANITGVDRDKIREWWVKIEELKNLNKPSALSEAVIEADKLVNLALDRIYPGKENAAERLKEAKAIFSTYKQDYENLWYAHKLRNEMVHTVGFELPSLEAKNILEYFKRALEILGVL
;
A
#
# COMPACT_ATOMS: atom_id res chain seq x y z
N MET A 1 9.38 13.33 -47.96
CA MET A 1 8.26 12.41 -47.74
C MET A 1 8.54 11.59 -46.48
N ARG A 2 7.99 12.01 -45.33
CA ARG A 2 8.10 11.30 -44.04
C ARG A 2 6.95 10.30 -43.96
N LEU A 3 7.23 9.00 -43.83
CA LEU A 3 6.21 7.99 -43.54
C LEU A 3 6.77 6.94 -42.58
N LEU A 4 5.96 6.65 -41.56
CA LEU A 4 5.97 5.47 -40.68
C LEU A 4 6.83 5.53 -39.41
N ALA A 5 6.46 6.45 -38.50
CA ALA A 5 6.55 6.20 -37.06
C ALA A 5 5.14 5.98 -36.51
N LYS A 6 4.77 4.73 -36.24
CA LYS A 6 3.68 4.34 -35.32
C LYS A 6 3.55 2.82 -35.30
N LEU A 7 4.11 2.20 -34.28
CA LEU A 7 3.65 0.97 -33.63
C LEU A 7 4.32 1.01 -32.24
N PHE A 8 3.61 0.59 -31.20
CA PHE A 8 3.93 0.81 -29.77
C PHE A 8 3.49 2.15 -29.18
N GLY A 9 2.21 2.47 -29.34
CA GLY A 9 1.50 3.23 -28.33
C GLY A 9 1.17 2.33 -27.14
N GLN A 10 2.07 2.21 -26.16
CA GLN A 10 1.67 1.77 -24.82
C GLN A 10 0.76 2.85 -24.23
N LYS A 11 -0.56 2.71 -24.41
CA LYS A 11 -1.53 3.48 -23.65
C LYS A 11 -1.41 3.07 -22.18
N LYS A 12 -0.66 3.84 -21.40
CA LYS A 12 -0.79 3.83 -19.94
C LYS A 12 -2.25 4.15 -19.61
N PRO A 13 -2.94 3.37 -18.77
CA PRO A 13 -4.30 3.69 -18.39
C PRO A 13 -4.27 5.06 -17.69
N ALA A 14 -5.04 6.00 -18.23
CA ALA A 14 -5.24 7.31 -17.63
C ALA A 14 -6.18 7.15 -16.42
N GLY A 15 -5.69 6.49 -15.36
CA GLY A 15 -6.28 6.63 -14.03
C GLY A 15 -6.05 8.07 -13.57
N LYS A 16 -7.07 8.71 -12.97
CA LYS A 16 -6.95 10.01 -12.29
C LYS A 16 -5.59 10.08 -11.61
N ARG A 17 -4.68 10.94 -12.10
CA ARG A 17 -3.39 11.13 -11.45
C ARG A 17 -3.70 11.54 -10.02
N ALA A 18 -3.37 10.65 -9.08
CA ALA A 18 -3.46 10.87 -7.65
C ALA A 18 -3.02 12.30 -7.32
N ASN A 19 -3.78 13.03 -6.49
CA ASN A 19 -3.38 14.32 -5.92
C ASN A 19 -2.26 14.15 -4.87
N ILE A 20 -1.29 13.27 -5.13
CA ILE A 20 -0.15 13.02 -4.27
C ILE A 20 0.97 13.97 -4.70
N THR A 21 1.35 14.85 -3.79
CA THR A 21 2.42 15.82 -4.00
C THR A 21 3.79 15.13 -3.95
N GLY A 22 4.85 15.82 -4.42
CA GLY A 22 6.22 15.34 -4.25
C GLY A 22 6.58 15.15 -2.77
N VAL A 23 6.18 16.10 -1.93
CA VAL A 23 6.36 16.07 -0.47
C VAL A 23 5.70 14.86 0.17
N ASP A 24 4.48 14.49 -0.27
CA ASP A 24 3.81 13.28 0.23
C ASP A 24 4.60 12.01 -0.13
N ARG A 25 5.18 11.93 -1.35
CA ARG A 25 6.00 10.77 -1.76
C ARG A 25 7.28 10.67 -0.94
N ASP A 26 7.96 11.79 -0.70
CA ASP A 26 9.19 11.79 0.07
C ASP A 26 8.93 11.34 1.51
N LYS A 27 7.86 11.86 2.12
CA LYS A 27 7.38 11.40 3.42
C LYS A 27 7.06 9.90 3.44
N ILE A 28 6.41 9.38 2.40
CA ILE A 28 6.10 7.94 2.28
C ILE A 28 7.38 7.11 2.22
N ARG A 29 8.35 7.52 1.39
CA ARG A 29 9.64 6.81 1.26
C ARG A 29 10.44 6.83 2.55
N GLU A 30 10.55 7.99 3.19
CA GLU A 30 11.24 8.14 4.48
C GLU A 30 10.61 7.24 5.55
N TRP A 31 9.27 7.18 5.60
CA TRP A 31 8.58 6.32 6.55
C TRP A 31 8.74 4.84 6.22
N TRP A 32 8.77 4.47 4.94
CA TRP A 32 9.02 3.09 4.53
C TRP A 32 10.40 2.59 4.97
N VAL A 33 11.42 3.45 4.94
CA VAL A 33 12.76 3.10 5.47
C VAL A 33 12.67 2.70 6.95
N LYS A 34 11.93 3.45 7.76
CA LYS A 34 11.73 3.12 9.19
C LYS A 34 10.97 1.81 9.39
N ILE A 35 10.01 1.51 8.52
CA ILE A 35 9.28 0.23 8.54
C ILE A 35 10.24 -0.93 8.24
N GLU A 36 11.15 -0.78 7.29
CA GLU A 36 12.17 -1.80 7.01
C GLU A 36 13.16 -1.95 8.18
N GLU A 37 13.54 -0.85 8.85
CA GLU A 37 14.34 -0.91 10.09
C GLU A 37 13.65 -1.72 11.18
N LEU A 38 12.36 -1.46 11.46
CA LEU A 38 11.56 -2.22 12.42
C LEU A 38 11.47 -3.70 12.04
N LYS A 39 11.22 -4.00 10.76
CA LYS A 39 11.18 -5.37 10.22
C LYS A 39 12.51 -6.10 10.44
N ASN A 40 13.63 -5.41 10.25
CA ASN A 40 14.97 -5.97 10.39
C ASN A 40 15.35 -6.29 11.85
N LEU A 41 14.71 -5.66 12.83
CA LEU A 41 14.90 -6.03 14.25
C LEU A 41 14.44 -7.47 14.53
N ASN A 42 13.52 -8.00 13.72
CA ASN A 42 13.03 -9.38 13.78
C ASN A 42 12.54 -9.81 15.18
N LYS A 43 11.93 -8.87 15.92
CA LYS A 43 11.27 -9.11 17.21
C LYS A 43 9.75 -9.04 17.03
N PRO A 44 8.95 -9.85 17.75
CA PRO A 44 7.48 -9.84 17.60
C PRO A 44 6.86 -8.44 17.73
N SER A 45 7.25 -7.66 18.74
CA SER A 45 6.74 -6.30 18.94
C SER A 45 7.09 -5.35 17.78
N ALA A 46 8.34 -5.39 17.30
CA ALA A 46 8.79 -4.56 16.20
C ALA A 46 8.12 -4.93 14.87
N LEU A 47 7.87 -6.23 14.64
CA LEU A 47 7.12 -6.69 13.47
C LEU A 47 5.65 -6.26 13.54
N SER A 48 5.02 -6.35 14.71
CA SER A 48 3.65 -5.86 14.90
C SER A 48 3.56 -4.35 14.67
N GLU A 49 4.52 -3.58 15.18
CA GLU A 49 4.62 -2.14 14.94
C GLU A 49 4.81 -1.82 13.46
N ALA A 50 5.73 -2.53 12.78
CA ALA A 50 5.96 -2.36 11.35
C ALA A 50 4.66 -2.58 10.52
N VAL A 51 3.88 -3.63 10.84
CA VAL A 51 2.61 -3.93 10.15
C VAL A 51 1.58 -2.83 10.37
N ILE A 52 1.46 -2.33 11.59
CA ILE A 52 0.54 -1.23 11.92
C ILE A 52 0.93 0.05 11.17
N GLU A 53 2.22 0.39 11.16
CA GLU A 53 2.74 1.58 10.47
C GLU A 53 2.61 1.46 8.94
N ALA A 54 2.81 0.27 8.37
CA ALA A 54 2.64 0.03 6.94
C ALA A 54 1.18 0.24 6.49
N ASP A 55 0.18 -0.26 7.23
CA ASP A 55 -1.23 -0.02 6.90
C ASP A 55 -1.61 1.46 7.04
N LYS A 56 -1.10 2.15 8.07
CA LYS A 56 -1.27 3.61 8.20
C LYS A 56 -0.71 4.36 7.00
N LEU A 57 0.46 3.94 6.51
CA LEU A 57 1.11 4.57 5.36
C LEU A 57 0.33 4.35 4.06
N VAL A 58 -0.20 3.14 3.85
CA VAL A 58 -1.11 2.87 2.72
C VAL A 58 -2.38 3.70 2.85
N ASN A 59 -2.97 3.79 4.04
CA ASN A 59 -4.15 4.61 4.25
C ASN A 59 -3.88 6.10 3.99
N LEU A 60 -2.71 6.62 4.36
CA LEU A 60 -2.30 7.99 4.01
C LEU A 60 -2.24 8.18 2.49
N ALA A 61 -1.64 7.25 1.76
CA ALA A 61 -1.59 7.30 0.29
C ALA A 61 -3.01 7.26 -0.31
N LEU A 62 -3.85 6.35 0.15
CA LEU A 62 -5.23 6.22 -0.33
C LEU A 62 -6.08 7.44 0.03
N ASP A 63 -5.85 8.09 1.17
CA ASP A 63 -6.55 9.32 1.56
C ASP A 63 -6.25 10.48 0.60
N ARG A 64 -5.01 10.58 0.13
CA ARG A 64 -4.62 11.58 -0.88
C ARG A 64 -5.22 11.29 -2.26
N ILE A 65 -5.44 10.02 -2.59
CA ILE A 65 -6.05 9.60 -3.86
C ILE A 65 -7.57 9.75 -3.83
N TYR A 66 -8.18 9.35 -2.71
CA TYR A 66 -9.61 9.29 -2.47
C TYR A 66 -9.98 10.09 -1.22
N PRO A 67 -9.86 11.43 -1.26
CA PRO A 67 -10.21 12.27 -0.12
C PRO A 67 -11.72 12.21 0.17
N GLY A 68 -12.09 12.49 1.43
CA GLY A 68 -13.49 12.59 1.85
C GLY A 68 -14.18 11.25 2.14
N LYS A 69 -13.42 10.15 2.24
CA LYS A 69 -13.92 8.85 2.71
C LYS A 69 -13.83 8.76 4.23
N GLU A 70 -14.81 8.13 4.86
CA GLU A 70 -14.94 8.13 6.32
C GLU A 70 -13.83 7.32 6.98
N ASN A 71 -13.47 6.18 6.39
CA ASN A 71 -12.55 5.22 7.00
C ASN A 71 -11.64 4.53 5.96
N ALA A 72 -10.66 3.77 6.44
CA ALA A 72 -9.68 3.09 5.60
C ALA A 72 -10.34 2.05 4.68
N ALA A 73 -11.36 1.33 5.15
CA ALA A 73 -12.05 0.31 4.36
C ALA A 73 -12.77 0.91 3.15
N GLU A 74 -13.38 2.09 3.28
CA GLU A 74 -13.98 2.80 2.15
C GLU A 74 -12.97 3.24 1.11
N ARG A 75 -11.85 3.83 1.55
CA ARG A 75 -10.75 4.19 0.65
C ARG A 75 -10.20 2.97 -0.09
N LEU A 76 -10.10 1.84 0.62
CA LEU A 76 -9.64 0.58 0.04
C LEU A 76 -10.63 0.03 -1.00
N LYS A 77 -11.95 0.13 -0.78
CA LYS A 77 -12.95 -0.27 -1.79
C LYS A 77 -12.80 0.53 -3.08
N GLU A 78 -12.56 1.83 -2.99
CA GLU A 78 -12.34 2.71 -4.14
C GLU A 78 -11.04 2.36 -4.89
N ALA A 79 -10.00 1.97 -4.15
CA ALA A 79 -8.70 1.58 -4.70
C ALA A 79 -8.80 0.43 -5.70
N LYS A 80 -9.83 -0.43 -5.62
CA LYS A 80 -10.05 -1.54 -6.56
C LYS A 80 -9.95 -1.14 -8.04
N ALA A 81 -10.32 0.10 -8.38
CA ALA A 81 -10.19 0.62 -9.74
C ALA A 81 -8.72 0.72 -10.21
N ILE A 82 -7.81 1.17 -9.34
CA ILE A 82 -6.37 1.26 -9.62
C ILE A 82 -5.76 -0.13 -9.77
N PHE A 83 -6.23 -1.09 -8.98
CA PHE A 83 -5.75 -2.48 -8.99
C PHE A 83 -6.45 -3.36 -10.04
N SER A 84 -7.14 -2.79 -11.03
CA SER A 84 -7.89 -3.56 -12.03
C SER A 84 -7.05 -4.61 -12.80
N THR A 85 -5.76 -4.32 -13.02
CA THR A 85 -4.77 -5.25 -13.61
C THR A 85 -3.92 -6.00 -12.57
N TYR A 86 -4.12 -5.71 -11.28
CA TYR A 86 -3.37 -6.20 -10.13
C TYR A 86 -4.31 -6.86 -9.12
N LYS A 87 -5.20 -7.73 -9.60
CA LYS A 87 -6.31 -8.27 -8.79
C LYS A 87 -5.81 -9.01 -7.55
N GLN A 88 -4.76 -9.81 -7.68
CA GLN A 88 -4.20 -10.53 -6.54
C GLN A 88 -3.58 -9.57 -5.51
N ASP A 89 -2.89 -8.52 -5.96
CA ASP A 89 -2.31 -7.52 -5.06
C ASP A 89 -3.39 -6.76 -4.28
N TYR A 90 -4.56 -6.52 -4.90
CA TYR A 90 -5.72 -5.95 -4.20
C TYR A 90 -6.24 -6.88 -3.10
N GLU A 91 -6.43 -8.16 -3.40
CA GLU A 91 -6.89 -9.14 -2.41
C GLU A 91 -5.87 -9.31 -1.28
N ASN A 92 -4.58 -9.30 -1.60
CA ASN A 92 -3.49 -9.34 -0.63
C ASN A 92 -3.50 -8.09 0.28
N LEU A 93 -3.69 -6.90 -0.29
CA LEU A 93 -3.82 -5.66 0.47
C LEU A 93 -5.06 -5.69 1.38
N TRP A 94 -6.19 -6.21 0.89
CA TRP A 94 -7.41 -6.36 1.68
C TRP A 94 -7.23 -7.35 2.83
N TYR A 95 -6.55 -8.46 2.57
CA TYR A 95 -6.19 -9.43 3.60
C TYR A 95 -5.27 -8.80 4.66
N ALA A 96 -4.22 -8.09 4.23
CA ALA A 96 -3.29 -7.39 5.11
C ALA A 96 -3.99 -6.38 6.03
N HIS A 97 -4.90 -5.58 5.47
CA HIS A 97 -5.69 -4.61 6.23
C HIS A 97 -6.56 -5.30 7.31
N LYS A 98 -7.25 -6.39 6.95
CA LYS A 98 -8.06 -7.15 7.91
C LYS A 98 -7.23 -7.75 9.03
N LEU A 99 -6.07 -8.33 8.70
CA LEU A 99 -5.18 -8.93 9.71
C LEU A 99 -4.65 -7.84 10.66
N ARG A 100 -4.24 -6.69 10.13
CA ARG A 100 -3.87 -5.53 10.97
C ARG A 100 -5.02 -5.10 11.87
N ASN A 101 -6.25 -5.07 11.36
CA ASN A 101 -7.42 -4.67 12.14
C ASN A 101 -7.68 -5.67 13.27
N GLU A 102 -7.52 -6.97 13.01
CA GLU A 102 -7.63 -8.01 14.04
C GLU A 102 -6.55 -7.86 15.12
N MET A 103 -5.29 -7.58 14.73
CA MET A 103 -4.18 -7.37 15.69
C MET A 103 -4.48 -6.33 16.76
N VAL A 104 -5.17 -5.24 16.39
CA VAL A 104 -5.44 -4.12 17.32
C VAL A 104 -6.74 -4.26 18.11
N HIS A 105 -7.62 -5.17 17.69
CA HIS A 105 -8.93 -5.39 18.31
C HIS A 105 -9.03 -6.70 19.10
N THR A 106 -8.12 -7.65 18.89
CA THR A 106 -8.11 -8.94 19.56
C THR A 106 -7.10 -8.97 20.69
N VAL A 107 -7.56 -9.24 21.93
CA VAL A 107 -6.69 -9.40 23.10
C VAL A 107 -5.84 -10.67 22.96
N GLY A 108 -4.53 -10.54 23.17
CA GLY A 108 -3.60 -11.68 23.08
C GLY A 108 -3.34 -12.15 21.65
N PHE A 109 -3.63 -11.33 20.63
CA PHE A 109 -3.30 -11.67 19.26
C PHE A 109 -1.78 -11.79 19.08
N GLU A 110 -1.33 -12.94 18.56
CA GLU A 110 0.07 -13.17 18.19
C GLU A 110 0.18 -13.33 16.68
N LEU A 111 0.94 -12.42 16.05
CA LEU A 111 1.23 -12.52 14.62
C LEU A 111 2.53 -13.31 14.40
N PRO A 112 2.49 -14.48 13.72
CA PRO A 112 3.71 -15.20 13.39
C PRO A 112 4.66 -14.33 12.55
N SER A 113 5.96 -14.40 12.84
CA SER A 113 6.94 -13.51 12.20
C SER A 113 7.01 -13.66 10.68
N LEU A 114 6.77 -14.88 10.17
CA LEU A 114 6.68 -15.11 8.72
C LEU A 114 5.47 -14.40 8.11
N GLU A 115 4.31 -14.49 8.78
CA GLU A 115 3.09 -13.83 8.32
C GLU A 115 3.25 -12.32 8.35
N ALA A 116 3.84 -11.77 9.42
CA ALA A 116 4.16 -10.34 9.49
C ALA A 116 5.00 -9.87 8.30
N LYS A 117 6.03 -10.64 7.91
CA LYS A 117 6.88 -10.31 6.76
C LYS A 117 6.13 -10.37 5.43
N ASN A 118 5.23 -11.35 5.26
CA ASN A 118 4.37 -11.44 4.07
C ASN A 118 3.42 -10.24 3.97
N ILE A 119 2.78 -9.88 5.09
CA ILE A 119 1.90 -8.72 5.17
C ILE A 119 2.63 -7.41 4.84
N LEU A 120 3.86 -7.24 5.34
CA LEU A 120 4.69 -6.09 5.00
C LEU A 120 4.99 -6.02 3.50
N GLU A 121 5.24 -7.15 2.84
CA GLU A 121 5.44 -7.19 1.39
C GLU A 121 4.16 -6.81 0.62
N TYR A 122 2.98 -7.22 1.11
CA TYR A 122 1.70 -6.84 0.49
C TYR A 122 1.47 -5.31 0.57
N PHE A 123 1.78 -4.69 1.71
CA PHE A 123 1.70 -3.24 1.83
C PHE A 123 2.73 -2.52 0.95
N LYS A 124 3.96 -3.03 0.89
CA LYS A 124 5.01 -2.50 0.00
C LYS A 124 4.53 -2.48 -1.45
N ARG A 125 4.05 -3.64 -1.91
CA ARG A 125 3.58 -3.85 -3.27
C ARG A 125 2.40 -2.95 -3.61
N ALA A 126 1.49 -2.73 -2.66
CA ALA A 126 0.41 -1.78 -2.81
C ALA A 126 0.93 -0.35 -3.02
N LEU A 127 1.89 0.12 -2.22
CA LEU A 127 2.48 1.47 -2.37
C LEU A 127 3.20 1.64 -3.73
N GLU A 128 3.88 0.61 -4.22
CA GLU A 128 4.48 0.60 -5.57
C GLU A 128 3.41 0.72 -6.67
N ILE A 129 2.31 -0.04 -6.57
CA ILE A 129 1.19 0.01 -7.53
C ILE A 129 0.50 1.38 -7.52
N LEU A 130 0.37 2.00 -6.33
CA LEU A 130 -0.13 3.36 -6.19
C LEU A 130 0.85 4.42 -6.75
N GLY A 131 2.09 4.03 -7.06
CA GLY A 131 3.13 4.90 -7.61
C GLY A 131 3.67 5.91 -6.60
N VAL A 132 3.70 5.54 -5.31
CA VAL A 132 4.09 6.43 -4.21
C VAL A 132 5.37 5.99 -3.52
N LEU A 133 5.73 4.71 -3.63
CA LEU A 133 7.04 4.16 -3.28
C LEU A 133 7.84 3.99 -4.57
#